data_AF-A0A950DTA7-F1
#
_entry.id   AF-A0A950DTA7-F1
#
_cell.length_a   1.000
_cell.length_b   1.000
_cell.length_c   1.000
_cell.angle_alpha   90.00
_cell.angle_beta   90.00
_cell.angle_gamma   90.00
#
_symmetry.space_group_name_H-M   'P 1'
#
loop_
_entity.id
_entity.type
_entity.pdbx_description
1 polymer ?
#
loop_
_entity_poly.entity_id
_entity_poly.type
_entity_poly.pdbx_seq_one_letter_code
_entity_poly.pdbx_strand_id
1 'polypeptide(L)'
;MRCAYTDGSGDRCATAWCAEHRDSVDRVTYCRRHAGVIRALTPALLDDLPALGNRAPSLVIWVARMVDAEVRELTDRATAGRASVDRVVPEQRDGACVWVVRWRASGSLGSLEVTLEVNESADCVVQLRAGGVTLYSAEPPWITARLQGNPLSDAHLRAARSLFCSEVLNALEAHLAAATLT
;
A
#
# COMPACT_ATOMS: atom_id res chain seq x y z
N MET A 1 5.28 -20.81 14.85
CA MET A 1 4.36 -21.53 13.92
C MET A 1 4.71 -21.13 12.49
N ARG A 2 4.48 -22.01 11.52
CA ARG A 2 4.73 -21.73 10.09
C ARG A 2 3.60 -20.87 9.51
N CYS A 3 3.94 -20.04 8.53
CA CYS A 3 2.95 -19.28 7.77
C CYS A 3 2.12 -20.21 6.87
N ALA A 4 0.79 -20.04 6.85
CA ALA A 4 -0.11 -20.86 6.03
C ALA A 4 -0.23 -20.42 4.56
N TYR A 5 0.42 -19.31 4.17
CA TYR A 5 0.30 -18.76 2.82
C TYR A 5 0.86 -19.71 1.77
N THR A 6 0.06 -19.93 0.74
CA THR A 6 0.38 -20.68 -0.48
C THR A 6 -0.01 -19.78 -1.65
N ASP A 7 0.90 -19.51 -2.59
CA ASP A 7 0.56 -18.70 -3.76
C ASP A 7 -0.23 -19.48 -4.83
N GLY A 8 -0.65 -18.81 -5.89
CA GLY A 8 -1.41 -19.42 -7.00
C GLY A 8 -0.66 -20.53 -7.75
N SER A 9 0.67 -20.60 -7.63
CA SER A 9 1.48 -21.69 -8.19
C SER A 9 1.60 -22.89 -7.24
N GLY A 10 1.09 -22.78 -6.01
CA GLY A 10 1.18 -23.82 -4.98
C GLY A 10 2.40 -23.71 -4.08
N ASP A 11 3.25 -22.68 -4.24
CA ASP A 11 4.44 -22.51 -3.44
C ASP A 11 4.10 -21.99 -2.05
N ARG A 12 4.72 -22.61 -1.03
CA ARG A 12 4.43 -22.34 0.37
C ARG A 12 5.46 -21.44 1.03
N CYS A 13 4.99 -20.49 1.81
CA CYS A 13 5.87 -19.63 2.59
C CYS A 13 6.69 -20.45 3.61
N ALA A 14 8.01 -20.50 3.43
CA ALA A 14 8.90 -21.26 4.31
C ALA A 14 9.12 -20.63 5.70
N THR A 15 8.69 -19.38 5.90
CA THR A 15 8.98 -18.64 7.14
C THR A 15 8.17 -19.14 8.34
N ALA A 16 8.79 -19.06 9.52
CA ALA A 16 8.16 -19.32 10.80
C ALA A 16 8.40 -18.14 11.74
N TRP A 17 7.38 -17.76 12.50
CA TRP A 17 7.40 -16.58 13.37
C TRP A 17 6.91 -16.91 14.78
N CYS A 18 7.40 -16.15 15.75
CA CYS A 18 6.94 -16.23 17.14
C CYS A 18 5.52 -15.65 17.29
N ALA A 19 4.95 -15.70 18.50
CA ALA A 19 3.60 -15.20 18.74
C ALA A 19 3.42 -13.70 18.50
N GLU A 20 4.49 -12.93 18.68
CA GLU A 20 4.50 -11.49 18.49
C GLU A 20 4.57 -11.08 17.02
N HIS A 21 5.22 -11.89 16.18
CA HIS A 21 5.50 -11.57 14.77
C HIS A 21 4.58 -12.27 13.76
N ARG A 22 3.58 -13.00 14.26
CA ARG A 22 2.52 -13.62 13.46
C ARG A 22 1.24 -12.81 13.58
N ASP A 23 0.33 -13.03 12.63
CA ASP A 23 -1.04 -12.51 12.69
C ASP A 23 -2.00 -13.59 12.18
N SER A 24 -3.24 -13.55 12.65
CA SER A 24 -4.28 -14.53 12.33
C SER A 24 -5.43 -13.87 11.58
N VAL A 25 -5.76 -14.41 10.41
CA VAL A 25 -6.92 -14.00 9.60
C VAL A 25 -7.85 -15.21 9.49
N ASP A 26 -9.10 -15.05 9.91
CA ASP A 26 -10.10 -16.12 9.93
C ASP A 26 -9.60 -17.42 10.57
N ARG A 27 -8.92 -17.27 11.73
CA ARG A 27 -8.28 -18.35 12.52
C ARG A 27 -7.10 -19.04 11.83
N VAL A 28 -6.68 -18.61 10.65
CA VAL A 28 -5.49 -19.10 9.95
C VAL A 28 -4.29 -18.20 10.27
N THR A 29 -3.15 -18.81 10.61
CA THR A 29 -1.94 -18.09 11.02
C THR A 29 -1.03 -17.77 9.83
N TYR A 30 -0.61 -16.52 9.73
CA TYR A 30 0.30 -16.02 8.71
C TYR A 30 1.46 -15.24 9.33
N CYS A 31 2.54 -15.05 8.56
CA CYS A 31 3.49 -14.00 8.89
C CYS A 31 2.82 -12.62 8.68
N ARG A 32 3.31 -11.58 9.36
CA ARG A 32 2.73 -10.22 9.25
C ARG A 32 2.56 -9.74 7.81
N ARG A 33 3.51 -10.08 6.92
CA ARG A 33 3.44 -9.79 5.47
C ARG A 33 2.19 -10.40 4.85
N HIS A 34 2.05 -11.71 4.96
CA HIS A 34 0.97 -12.45 4.30
C HIS A 34 -0.39 -12.22 4.96
N ALA A 35 -0.44 -12.02 6.27
CA ALA A 35 -1.69 -11.58 6.92
C ALA A 35 -2.17 -10.24 6.34
N GLY A 36 -1.24 -9.32 6.08
CA GLY A 36 -1.52 -8.04 5.43
C GLY A 36 -2.20 -8.22 4.08
N VAL A 37 -1.61 -9.06 3.22
CA VAL A 37 -2.15 -9.43 1.90
C VAL A 37 -3.55 -10.04 2.01
N ILE A 38 -3.71 -11.12 2.77
CA ILE A 38 -4.99 -11.85 2.89
C ILE A 38 -6.13 -10.94 3.38
N ARG A 39 -5.88 -10.05 4.35
CA ARG A 39 -6.92 -9.11 4.83
C ARG A 39 -7.36 -8.11 3.76
N ALA A 40 -6.45 -7.71 2.88
CA ALA A 40 -6.64 -6.57 1.99
C ALA A 40 -7.15 -6.93 0.59
N LEU A 41 -6.93 -8.18 0.16
CA LEU A 41 -7.44 -8.69 -1.11
C LEU A 41 -8.96 -8.79 -1.12
N THR A 42 -9.54 -8.75 -2.32
CA THR A 42 -10.95 -9.09 -2.55
C THR A 42 -11.14 -10.61 -2.51
N PRO A 43 -12.35 -11.12 -2.23
CA PRO A 43 -12.61 -12.57 -2.25
C PRO A 43 -12.23 -13.24 -3.58
N ALA A 44 -12.44 -12.57 -4.70
CA ALA A 44 -12.09 -13.09 -6.03
C ALA A 44 -10.59 -13.32 -6.23
N LEU A 45 -9.73 -12.61 -5.49
CA LEU A 45 -8.28 -12.76 -5.55
C LEU A 45 -7.73 -13.77 -4.54
N LEU A 46 -8.58 -14.36 -3.70
CA LEU A 46 -8.14 -15.37 -2.73
C LEU A 46 -7.90 -16.75 -3.38
N ASP A 47 -8.44 -16.97 -4.58
CA ASP A 47 -8.24 -18.21 -5.35
C ASP A 47 -6.94 -18.19 -6.18
N ASP A 48 -6.37 -17.00 -6.44
CA ASP A 48 -5.11 -16.81 -7.17
C ASP A 48 -4.21 -15.82 -6.41
N LEU A 49 -3.60 -16.33 -5.36
CA LEU A 49 -2.80 -15.52 -4.45
C LEU A 49 -1.47 -15.10 -5.10
N PRO A 50 -1.00 -13.85 -4.85
CA PRO A 50 0.26 -13.36 -5.41
C PRO A 50 1.45 -14.28 -5.12
N ALA A 51 2.34 -14.42 -6.10
CA ALA A 51 3.56 -15.20 -5.96
C ALA A 51 4.33 -14.84 -4.67
N LEU A 52 4.92 -15.83 -3.99
CA LEU A 52 5.65 -15.62 -2.73
C LEU A 52 6.74 -14.55 -2.82
N GLY A 53 7.39 -14.46 -3.98
CA GLY A 53 8.44 -13.49 -4.26
C GLY A 53 7.93 -12.05 -4.39
N ASN A 54 6.67 -11.88 -4.83
CA ASN A 54 6.09 -10.59 -5.16
C ASN A 54 5.94 -9.72 -3.91
N ARG A 55 6.64 -8.58 -3.87
CA ARG A 55 6.60 -7.63 -2.75
C ARG A 55 5.61 -6.49 -2.98
N ALA A 56 5.18 -6.25 -4.21
CA ALA A 56 4.29 -5.15 -4.58
C ALA A 56 2.99 -5.10 -3.75
N PRO A 57 2.17 -6.17 -3.62
CA PRO A 57 0.93 -6.10 -2.86
C PRO A 57 1.20 -5.78 -1.39
N SER A 58 2.22 -6.42 -0.82
CA SER A 58 2.58 -6.19 0.58
C SER A 58 3.03 -4.74 0.83
N LEU A 59 3.78 -4.17 -0.10
CA LEU A 59 4.29 -2.81 0.03
C LEU A 59 3.16 -1.77 -0.07
N VAL A 60 2.32 -1.85 -1.10
CA VAL A 60 1.21 -0.90 -1.28
C VAL A 60 0.24 -0.95 -0.11
N ILE A 61 -0.11 -2.15 0.38
CA ILE A 61 -0.99 -2.34 1.54
C ILE A 61 -0.40 -1.68 2.78
N TRP A 62 0.90 -1.89 2.99
CA TRP A 62 1.54 -1.43 4.21
C TRP A 62 1.65 0.09 4.25
N VAL A 63 2.01 0.71 3.12
CA VAL A 63 2.06 2.18 3.02
C VAL A 63 0.67 2.77 3.06
N ALA A 64 -0.30 2.23 2.33
CA ALA A 64 -1.67 2.72 2.36
C ALA A 64 -2.25 2.74 3.78
N ARG A 65 -2.00 1.71 4.59
CA ARG A 65 -2.44 1.66 5.99
C ARG A 65 -1.82 2.76 6.86
N MET A 66 -0.60 3.21 6.57
CA MET A 66 0.05 4.27 7.34
C MET A 66 -0.52 5.65 7.04
N VAL A 67 -1.05 5.86 5.83
CA VAL A 67 -1.53 7.17 5.36
C VAL A 67 -3.05 7.24 5.22
N ASP A 68 -3.77 6.14 5.51
CA ASP A 68 -5.21 6.01 5.22
C ASP A 68 -6.05 7.11 5.87
N ALA A 69 -5.81 7.40 7.14
CA ALA A 69 -6.61 8.37 7.88
C ALA A 69 -6.45 9.79 7.30
N GLU A 70 -5.21 10.18 7.05
CA GLU A 70 -4.85 11.51 6.55
C GLU A 70 -5.23 11.69 5.08
N VAL A 71 -5.07 10.67 4.23
CA VAL A 71 -5.53 10.71 2.84
C VAL A 71 -7.05 10.86 2.78
N ARG A 72 -7.80 10.13 3.62
CA ARG A 72 -9.26 10.31 3.73
C ARG A 72 -9.62 11.72 4.15
N GLU A 73 -8.97 12.24 5.19
CA GLU A 73 -9.24 13.59 5.67
C GLU A 73 -8.98 14.64 4.58
N LEU A 74 -7.84 14.56 3.90
CA LEU A 74 -7.49 15.45 2.78
C LEU A 74 -8.53 15.37 1.64
N THR A 75 -8.94 14.15 1.28
CA THR A 75 -9.91 13.91 0.20
C THR A 75 -11.31 14.41 0.58
N ASP A 76 -11.72 14.20 1.84
CA ASP A 76 -13.01 14.67 2.39
C ASP A 76 -13.08 16.19 2.37
N ARG A 77 -12.02 16.87 2.85
CA ARG A 77 -11.94 18.33 2.85
C ARG A 77 -11.97 18.89 1.43
N ALA A 78 -11.22 18.31 0.50
CA ALA A 78 -11.15 18.80 -0.88
C ALA A 78 -12.48 18.66 -1.64
N THR A 79 -13.29 17.66 -1.30
CA THR A 79 -14.56 17.38 -2.01
C THR A 79 -15.81 17.82 -1.26
N ALA A 80 -15.68 18.20 0.03
CA ALA A 80 -16.80 18.24 0.99
C ALA A 80 -17.63 16.95 0.96
N GLY A 81 -16.95 15.82 0.83
CA GLY A 81 -17.52 14.48 0.69
C GLY A 81 -17.10 13.54 1.81
N ARG A 82 -17.25 12.24 1.56
CA ARG A 82 -16.74 11.17 2.42
C ARG A 82 -16.00 10.14 1.57
N ALA A 83 -14.73 9.94 1.88
CA ALA A 83 -13.84 9.06 1.18
C ALA A 83 -14.18 7.62 1.54
N SER A 84 -14.41 6.84 0.50
CA SER A 84 -14.37 5.38 0.54
C SER A 84 -12.96 4.92 0.17
N VAL A 85 -12.53 3.76 0.69
CA VAL A 85 -11.30 3.10 0.23
C VAL A 85 -11.70 1.77 -0.40
N ASP A 86 -11.16 1.51 -1.58
CA ASP A 86 -11.31 0.22 -2.23
C ASP A 86 -10.38 -0.82 -1.57
N ARG A 87 -10.74 -2.09 -1.70
CA ARG A 87 -9.79 -3.19 -1.47
C ARG A 87 -8.65 -3.10 -2.49
N VAL A 88 -7.53 -3.72 -2.14
CA VAL A 88 -6.35 -3.73 -3.01
C VAL A 88 -6.65 -4.59 -4.23
N VAL A 89 -6.39 -4.04 -5.42
CA VAL A 89 -6.64 -4.73 -6.69
C VAL A 89 -5.39 -4.70 -7.58
N PRO A 90 -5.10 -5.80 -8.31
CA PRO A 90 -4.13 -5.79 -9.39
C PRO A 90 -4.78 -5.22 -10.66
N GLU A 91 -4.07 -4.34 -11.36
CA GLU A 91 -4.47 -3.75 -12.63
C GLU A 91 -3.37 -3.98 -13.67
N GLN A 92 -3.73 -4.37 -14.90
CA GLN A 92 -2.77 -4.49 -15.99
C GLN A 92 -2.56 -3.12 -16.64
N ARG A 93 -1.32 -2.62 -16.64
CA ARG A 93 -0.93 -1.36 -17.27
C ARG A 93 0.42 -1.52 -17.96
N ASP A 94 0.48 -1.15 -19.24
CA ASP A 94 1.70 -1.21 -20.07
C ASP A 94 2.43 -2.57 -20.02
N GLY A 95 1.67 -3.67 -19.96
CA GLY A 95 2.21 -5.03 -19.90
C GLY A 95 2.76 -5.46 -18.54
N ALA A 96 2.54 -4.66 -17.48
CA ALA A 96 2.88 -5.01 -16.11
C ALA A 96 1.66 -4.97 -15.19
N CYS A 97 1.67 -5.81 -14.16
CA CYS A 97 0.70 -5.77 -13.09
C CYS A 97 1.06 -4.64 -12.10
N VAL A 98 0.08 -3.80 -11.77
CA VAL A 98 0.18 -2.71 -10.80
C VAL A 98 -0.81 -2.96 -9.68
N TRP A 99 -0.32 -2.97 -8.45
CA TRP A 99 -1.13 -3.13 -7.25
C TRP A 99 -1.60 -1.77 -6.75
N VAL A 100 -2.92 -1.59 -6.68
CA VAL A 100 -3.54 -0.28 -6.42
C VAL A 100 -4.38 -0.32 -5.15
N VAL A 101 -4.18 0.67 -4.27
CA VAL A 101 -5.17 1.09 -3.26
C VAL A 101 -5.73 2.42 -3.69
N ARG A 102 -7.04 2.60 -3.51
CA ARG A 102 -7.73 3.77 -4.03
C ARG A 102 -8.68 4.37 -3.01
N TRP A 103 -8.58 5.68 -2.85
CA TRP A 103 -9.55 6.50 -2.14
C TRP A 103 -10.40 7.27 -3.13
N ARG A 104 -11.72 7.26 -2.94
CA ARG A 104 -12.66 8.04 -3.74
C ARG A 104 -13.60 8.80 -2.83
N ALA A 105 -13.72 10.10 -3.07
CA ALA A 105 -14.78 10.92 -2.49
C ALA A 105 -15.49 11.70 -3.58
N SER A 106 -16.78 11.94 -3.37
CA SER A 106 -17.58 12.86 -4.17
C SER A 106 -18.47 13.63 -3.22
N GLY A 107 -18.49 14.95 -3.38
CA GLY A 107 -19.24 15.86 -2.53
C GLY A 107 -19.61 17.13 -3.29
N SER A 108 -20.06 18.15 -2.57
CA SER A 108 -20.54 19.39 -3.18
C SER A 108 -19.45 20.22 -3.87
N LEU A 109 -18.16 19.98 -3.55
CA LEU A 109 -17.03 20.65 -4.20
C LEU A 109 -16.43 19.85 -5.36
N GLY A 110 -16.98 18.66 -5.67
CA GLY A 110 -16.55 17.83 -6.78
C GLY A 110 -16.20 16.40 -6.37
N SER A 111 -15.48 15.72 -7.26
CA SER A 111 -15.02 14.33 -7.06
C SER A 111 -13.51 14.24 -7.16
N LEU A 112 -12.91 13.42 -6.30
CA LEU A 112 -11.49 13.16 -6.28
C LEU A 112 -11.23 11.66 -6.14
N GLU A 113 -10.32 11.17 -6.97
CA GLU A 113 -9.73 9.84 -6.84
C GLU A 113 -8.23 10.00 -6.52
N VAL A 114 -7.80 9.38 -5.42
CA VAL A 114 -6.39 9.25 -5.03
C VAL A 114 -6.02 7.78 -5.10
N THR A 115 -4.89 7.45 -5.72
CA THR A 115 -4.37 6.08 -5.80
C THR A 115 -2.97 6.01 -5.23
N LEU A 116 -2.70 4.95 -4.48
CA LEU A 116 -1.36 4.51 -4.12
C LEU A 116 -1.07 3.23 -4.88
N GLU A 117 0.08 3.19 -5.55
CA GLU A 117 0.39 2.17 -6.54
C GLU A 117 1.80 1.60 -6.33
N VAL A 118 1.96 0.30 -6.57
CA VAL A 118 3.27 -0.36 -6.71
C VAL A 118 3.22 -1.27 -7.93
N ASN A 119 4.11 -1.02 -8.88
CA ASN A 119 4.24 -1.83 -10.10
C ASN A 119 5.11 -3.08 -9.80
N GLU A 120 4.70 -4.27 -10.24
CA GLU A 120 5.48 -5.50 -10.03
C GLU A 120 6.86 -5.46 -10.70
N SER A 121 7.01 -4.75 -11.82
CA SER A 121 8.30 -4.58 -12.50
C SER A 121 9.27 -3.66 -11.74
N ALA A 122 8.76 -2.88 -10.78
CA ALA A 122 9.51 -1.99 -9.91
C ALA A 122 8.96 -2.07 -8.48
N ASP A 123 8.95 -3.29 -7.90
CA ASP A 123 8.24 -3.62 -6.66
C ASP A 123 8.83 -3.01 -5.37
N CYS A 124 9.80 -2.12 -5.52
CA CYS A 124 10.40 -1.26 -4.49
C CYS A 124 9.92 0.19 -4.51
N VAL A 125 9.23 0.63 -5.57
CA VAL A 125 8.80 2.02 -5.76
C VAL A 125 7.33 2.17 -5.45
N VAL A 126 7.00 3.16 -4.63
CA VAL A 126 5.62 3.56 -4.32
C VAL A 126 5.29 4.82 -5.10
N GLN A 127 4.14 4.83 -5.77
CA GLN A 127 3.64 5.99 -6.49
C GLN A 127 2.31 6.45 -5.90
N LEU A 128 2.19 7.76 -5.64
CA LEU A 128 0.93 8.41 -5.30
C LEU A 128 0.42 9.17 -6.52
N ARG A 129 -0.85 8.99 -6.85
CA ARG A 129 -1.51 9.75 -7.91
C ARG A 129 -2.83 10.35 -7.43
N ALA A 130 -3.22 11.48 -8.00
CA ALA A 130 -4.55 12.07 -7.82
C ALA A 130 -5.07 12.55 -9.16
N GLY A 131 -6.35 12.26 -9.47
CA GLY A 131 -6.96 12.67 -10.74
C GLY A 131 -6.20 12.19 -11.99
N GLY A 132 -5.48 11.06 -11.88
CA GLY A 132 -4.64 10.53 -12.97
C GLY A 132 -3.23 11.14 -13.07
N VAL A 133 -2.85 12.11 -12.23
CA VAL A 133 -1.51 12.73 -12.22
C VAL A 133 -0.64 12.12 -11.12
N THR A 134 0.59 11.74 -11.43
CA THR A 134 1.57 11.30 -10.42
C THR A 134 2.06 12.49 -9.59
N LEU A 135 1.85 12.42 -8.28
CA LEU A 135 2.23 13.47 -7.32
C LEU A 135 3.54 13.15 -6.60
N TYR A 136 3.77 11.87 -6.34
CA TYR A 136 4.96 11.38 -5.62
C TYR A 136 5.36 10.01 -6.17
N SER A 137 6.67 9.76 -6.23
CA SER A 137 7.24 8.49 -6.67
C SER A 137 8.59 8.30 -6.01
N ALA A 138 8.72 7.34 -5.10
CA ALA A 138 9.98 7.07 -4.42
C ALA A 138 10.08 5.65 -3.89
N GLU A 139 11.32 5.19 -3.70
CA GLU A 139 11.59 4.00 -2.90
C GLU A 139 11.55 4.34 -1.41
N PRO A 140 10.81 3.58 -0.60
CA PRO A 140 10.84 3.83 0.83
C PRO A 140 12.20 3.48 1.44
N PRO A 141 12.76 4.31 2.34
CA PRO A 141 14.14 4.15 2.80
C PRO A 141 14.45 2.79 3.47
N TRP A 142 13.47 2.17 4.13
CA TRP A 142 13.65 0.84 4.73
C TRP A 142 13.68 -0.30 3.71
N ILE A 143 13.15 -0.09 2.51
CA ILE A 143 13.27 -1.02 1.38
C ILE A 143 14.69 -0.92 0.83
N THR A 144 15.16 0.30 0.52
CA THR A 144 16.52 0.55 0.04
C THR A 144 17.57 0.01 1.01
N ALA A 145 17.46 0.32 2.31
CA ALA A 145 18.37 -0.16 3.34
C ALA A 145 18.42 -1.70 3.44
N ARG A 146 17.25 -2.36 3.33
CA ARG A 146 17.15 -3.83 3.32
C ARG A 146 17.80 -4.43 2.07
N LEU A 147 17.58 -3.84 0.90
CA LEU A 147 18.17 -4.32 -0.36
C LEU A 147 19.70 -4.18 -0.37
N GLN A 148 20.23 -3.16 0.33
CA GLN A 148 21.67 -2.95 0.52
C GLN A 148 22.29 -3.80 1.65
N GLY A 149 21.51 -4.66 2.31
CA GLY A 149 22.00 -5.52 3.40
C GLY A 149 22.23 -4.79 4.74
N ASN A 150 21.78 -3.54 4.87
CA ASN A 150 21.98 -2.69 6.04
C ASN A 150 20.63 -2.31 6.67
N PRO A 151 19.90 -3.26 7.27
CA PRO A 151 18.57 -2.98 7.83
C PRO A 151 18.65 -1.90 8.92
N LEU A 152 17.69 -0.99 8.89
CA LEU A 152 17.59 0.08 9.88
C LEU A 152 17.29 -0.49 11.28
N SER A 153 17.83 0.15 12.32
CA SER A 153 17.40 -0.09 13.70
C SER A 153 15.93 0.33 13.88
N ASP A 154 15.25 -0.18 14.91
CA ASP A 154 13.83 0.12 15.12
C ASP A 154 13.52 1.62 15.24
N ALA A 155 14.40 2.39 15.88
CA ALA A 155 14.25 3.84 16.01
C ALA A 155 14.38 4.54 14.65
N HIS A 156 15.41 4.20 13.86
CA HIS A 156 15.59 4.76 12.52
C HIS A 156 14.50 4.29 11.56
N LEU A 157 14.00 3.07 11.71
CA LEU A 157 12.89 2.54 10.93
C LEU A 157 11.60 3.33 11.20
N ARG A 158 11.27 3.61 12.47
CA ARG A 158 10.12 4.45 12.83
C ARG A 158 10.25 5.85 12.25
N ALA A 159 11.41 6.49 12.41
CA ALA A 159 11.66 7.83 11.87
C ALA A 159 11.55 7.87 10.34
N ALA A 160 12.18 6.92 9.63
CA ALA A 160 12.11 6.83 8.17
C ALA A 160 10.68 6.62 7.66
N ARG A 161 9.88 5.82 8.35
CA ARG A 161 8.46 5.61 8.02
C ARG A 161 7.64 6.88 8.19
N SER A 162 7.83 7.58 9.30
CA SER A 162 7.14 8.85 9.56
C SER A 162 7.50 9.90 8.50
N LEU A 163 8.79 10.06 8.18
CA LEU A 163 9.24 11.00 7.16
C LEU A 163 8.64 10.67 5.78
N PHE A 164 8.71 9.40 5.36
CA PHE A 164 8.14 8.97 4.09
C PHE A 164 6.63 9.23 4.00
N CYS A 165 5.89 8.97 5.08
CA CYS A 165 4.45 9.28 5.12
C CYS A 165 4.20 10.79 4.99
N SER A 166 4.97 11.62 5.70
CA SER A 166 4.87 13.07 5.59
C SER A 166 5.14 13.55 4.16
N GLU A 167 6.13 12.99 3.46
CA GLU A 167 6.41 13.36 2.07
C GLU A 167 5.26 13.00 1.12
N VAL A 168 4.68 11.80 1.26
CA VAL A 168 3.50 11.36 0.51
C VAL A 168 2.32 12.30 0.75
N LEU A 169 2.04 12.63 2.01
CA LEU A 169 0.92 13.48 2.40
C LEU A 169 1.11 14.94 1.95
N ASN A 170 2.32 15.48 2.09
CA ASN A 170 2.66 16.83 1.62
C ASN A 170 2.50 16.96 0.11
N ALA A 171 2.85 15.92 -0.67
CA ALA A 171 2.65 15.92 -2.11
C ALA A 171 1.16 15.99 -2.49
N LEU A 172 0.29 15.28 -1.76
CA LEU A 172 -1.16 15.37 -1.93
C LEU A 172 -1.68 16.76 -1.55
N GLU A 173 -1.32 17.25 -0.37
CA GLU A 173 -1.78 18.54 0.13
C GLU A 173 -1.38 19.69 -0.80
N ALA A 174 -0.13 19.70 -1.29
CA ALA A 174 0.34 20.69 -2.26
C ALA A 174 -0.48 20.66 -3.56
N HIS A 175 -0.82 19.47 -4.06
CA HIS A 175 -1.65 19.31 -5.26
C HIS A 175 -3.07 19.88 -5.04
N LEU A 176 -3.70 19.57 -3.90
CA LEU A 176 -5.05 20.04 -3.57
C LEU A 176 -5.10 21.55 -3.35
N ALA A 177 -4.06 22.12 -2.72
CA ALA A 177 -3.94 23.57 -2.54
C ALA A 177 -3.83 24.30 -3.89
N ALA A 178 -3.08 23.73 -4.85
CA ALA A 178 -2.95 24.30 -6.19
C ALA A 178 -4.27 24.25 -6.98
N ALA A 179 -5.06 23.18 -6.83
CA ALA A 179 -6.34 23.02 -7.53
C ALA A 179 -7.47 23.95 -7.01
N THR A 180 -7.37 24.42 -5.76
CA THR A 180 -8.36 25.37 -5.18
C THR A 180 -8.14 26.81 -5.65
N LEU A 181 -6.98 27.12 -6.24
CA LEU A 181 -6.60 28.45 -6.70
C LEU A 181 -6.94 28.73 -8.18
N THR A 182 -7.51 27.74 -8.87
CA THR A 182 -7.95 27.80 -10.27
C THR A 182 -9.47 27.78 -10.38
#